data_AF-A0AAE1DEV5-F1
#
_entry.id   AF-A0AAE1DEV5-F1
#
_cell.length_a   1.000
_cell.length_b   1.000
_cell.length_c   1.000
_cell.angle_alpha   90.00
_cell.angle_beta   90.00
_cell.angle_gamma   90.00
#
_symmetry.space_group_name_H-M   'P 1'
#
loop_
_entity.id
_entity.type
_entity.pdbx_description
1 polymer ?
#
loop_
_entity_poly.entity_id
_entity_poly.type
_entity_poly.pdbx_seq_one_letter_code
_entity_poly.pdbx_strand_id
1 'polypeptide(L)'
;MNNKTTTDTVENSNIDDMNNKTTADTVENSNIDDMNNKTTADTVENSNIDDMNNKTTTDTVENSNIDDMNNKTTADTVENSNIDDMKTTTDTVENSNIDDMNNKTTTDTVENSNIDDMNNKTTTDTVENSNIDDMNNKTTTDTVENSNIDDMNNKTTTDTVENSNIDDMNNKTTTDTVENSNIDDMNNKTTTDTVENSNIDDMNNKTTTDTVENSNIDDMNNKTTADTVENSNIDDMNNKTTTDTVENSNIDDMNNKTTADTVENSNIDDMNNKTTADTVENSNIDDMNNKTTTDTVENSNIDDMNNKTTADTVENSNIDDMNNKTTADTVENSNIDDMNNKTTTDTVENSNIDDMNNKTTTDTVENSNIDDMNNKTTTDTVENSNIDDMNNKTTTDTVENSNIDDMNNKTTTDTVENSNIDDMNNKTTADTVENSNIDDMNNKTTADTVENSNIDDMNNKTTTDTVENSNIDDMNNKTTTDTVENSNIDDMNNKTTAAKEVK
;
A
#
# COMPACT_ATOMS: atom_id res chain seq x y z
N MET A 1 62.10 52.94 2.40
CA MET A 1 62.00 51.91 1.34
C MET A 1 62.39 50.59 1.98
N ASN A 2 61.42 49.86 2.53
CA ASN A 2 61.65 48.49 3.00
C ASN A 2 61.54 47.58 1.79
N ASN A 3 62.62 46.86 1.50
CA ASN A 3 62.62 45.82 0.48
C ASN A 3 61.86 44.62 1.05
N LYS A 4 60.54 44.57 0.82
CA LYS A 4 59.70 43.42 1.16
C LYS A 4 59.95 42.41 0.03
N THR A 5 60.62 41.30 0.33
CA THR A 5 60.74 40.18 -0.62
C THR A 5 59.33 39.77 -1.04
N THR A 6 59.09 39.82 -2.35
CA THR A 6 57.78 39.57 -2.95
C THR A 6 57.47 38.08 -3.01
N THR A 7 58.49 37.23 -3.05
CA THR A 7 58.37 35.77 -3.16
C THR A 7 59.54 35.16 -2.39
N ASP A 8 59.30 34.08 -1.67
CA ASP A 8 60.33 33.19 -1.12
C ASP A 8 60.19 31.81 -1.76
N THR A 9 61.28 31.07 -1.81
CA THR A 9 61.29 29.70 -2.36
C THR A 9 62.27 28.85 -1.57
N VAL A 10 61.79 27.74 -1.03
CA VAL A 10 62.61 26.74 -0.34
C VAL A 10 62.53 25.43 -1.11
N GLU A 11 63.71 24.90 -1.43
CA GLU A 11 63.84 23.72 -2.28
C GLU A 11 64.88 22.76 -1.67
N ASN A 12 64.62 21.45 -1.71
CA ASN A 12 65.60 20.41 -1.34
C ASN A 12 66.21 20.60 0.05
N SER A 13 65.38 20.91 1.05
CA SER A 13 65.83 21.34 2.39
C SER A 13 65.27 20.47 3.51
N ASN A 14 66.01 20.38 4.62
CA ASN A 14 65.51 19.89 5.90
C ASN A 14 65.51 21.06 6.88
N ILE A 15 64.35 21.43 7.43
CA ILE A 15 64.18 22.62 8.27
C ILE A 15 63.38 22.25 9.52
N ASP A 16 63.95 22.43 10.71
CA ASP A 16 63.20 22.24 11.95
C ASP A 16 62.05 23.28 12.05
N ASP A 17 62.36 24.59 11.98
CA ASP A 17 61.35 25.66 12.08
C ASP A 17 61.38 26.60 10.87
N MET A 18 60.30 26.64 10.09
CA MET A 18 60.08 27.60 9.01
C MET A 18 59.05 28.65 9.39
N ASN A 19 59.39 29.94 9.23
CA ASN A 19 58.49 31.06 9.55
C ASN A 19 58.55 32.12 8.45
N ASN A 20 57.56 32.16 7.55
CA ASN A 20 57.55 33.11 6.44
C ASN A 20 56.46 34.21 6.52
N LYS A 21 56.82 35.41 6.05
CA LYS A 21 55.97 36.59 6.04
C LYS A 21 56.16 37.43 4.77
N THR A 22 56.16 36.76 3.63
CA THR A 22 56.27 37.32 2.28
C THR A 22 54.88 37.53 1.65
N THR A 23 54.84 37.87 0.36
CA THR A 23 53.58 37.94 -0.38
C THR A 23 53.23 36.56 -0.97
N ALA A 24 54.22 35.82 -1.46
CA ALA A 24 54.06 34.44 -1.89
C ALA A 24 55.22 33.60 -1.34
N ASP A 25 54.95 32.34 -1.02
CA ASP A 25 55.96 31.33 -0.66
C ASP A 25 55.76 30.07 -1.50
N THR A 26 56.83 29.30 -1.67
CA THR A 26 56.83 28.04 -2.41
C THR A 26 57.82 27.10 -1.76
N VAL A 27 57.35 25.94 -1.34
CA VAL A 27 58.15 24.87 -0.73
C VAL A 27 58.12 23.65 -1.63
N GLU A 28 59.28 23.18 -2.05
CA GLU A 28 59.40 22.04 -2.96
C GLU A 28 60.44 21.03 -2.43
N ASN A 29 60.15 19.74 -2.53
CA ASN A 29 61.09 18.65 -2.24
C ASN A 29 61.77 18.76 -0.85
N SER A 30 61.03 19.15 0.19
CA SER A 30 61.60 19.47 1.50
C SER A 30 60.98 18.66 2.65
N ASN A 31 61.72 18.50 3.76
CA ASN A 31 61.19 17.99 5.02
C ASN A 31 61.19 19.13 6.04
N ILE A 32 60.05 19.43 6.64
CA ILE A 32 59.91 20.55 7.57
C ILE A 32 59.15 20.07 8.81
N ASP A 33 59.71 20.25 10.01
CA ASP A 33 58.98 19.87 11.22
C ASP A 33 57.84 20.89 11.44
N ASP A 34 58.16 22.18 11.64
CA ASP A 34 57.15 23.24 11.85
C ASP A 34 57.14 24.28 10.72
N MET A 35 56.06 24.34 9.93
CA MET A 35 55.81 25.39 8.93
C MET A 35 54.77 26.41 9.39
N ASN A 36 55.15 27.69 9.47
CA ASN A 36 54.25 28.78 9.85
C ASN A 36 54.28 29.92 8.82
N ASN A 37 53.36 29.91 7.86
CA ASN A 37 53.30 30.95 6.82
C ASN A 37 52.17 31.96 7.00
N LYS A 38 52.55 33.23 6.77
CA LYS A 38 51.63 34.36 6.74
C LYS A 38 51.81 35.17 5.47
N THR A 39 51.39 34.58 4.36
CA THR A 39 51.54 35.09 3.00
C THR A 39 50.19 35.46 2.39
N THR A 40 50.18 35.83 1.11
CA THR A 40 48.95 35.97 0.31
C THR A 40 48.66 34.68 -0.45
N ALA A 41 49.70 34.06 -1.01
CA ALA A 41 49.66 32.76 -1.65
C ALA A 41 50.75 31.86 -1.06
N ASP A 42 50.45 30.58 -0.88
CA ASP A 42 51.44 29.57 -0.54
C ASP A 42 51.27 28.35 -1.43
N THR A 43 52.36 27.60 -1.63
CA THR A 43 52.38 26.41 -2.48
C THR A 43 53.38 25.42 -1.90
N VAL A 44 52.94 24.21 -1.60
CA VAL A 44 53.76 23.12 -1.11
C VAL A 44 53.67 21.96 -2.09
N GLU A 45 54.82 21.50 -2.57
CA GLU A 45 54.91 20.42 -3.54
C GLU A 45 55.96 19.38 -3.12
N ASN A 46 55.65 18.09 -3.28
CA ASN A 46 56.60 16.98 -3.06
C ASN A 46 57.32 17.02 -1.70
N SER A 47 56.63 17.42 -0.63
CA SER A 47 57.25 17.69 0.68
C SER A 47 56.63 16.86 1.81
N ASN A 48 57.39 16.66 2.89
CA ASN A 48 56.88 16.10 4.13
C ASN A 48 56.89 17.20 5.20
N ILE A 49 55.75 17.42 5.86
CA ILE A 49 55.62 18.47 6.87
C ILE A 49 54.92 17.89 8.09
N ASP A 50 55.50 18.01 9.29
CA ASP A 50 54.81 17.54 10.49
C ASP A 50 53.66 18.53 10.81
N ASP A 51 53.96 19.80 11.11
CA ASP A 51 52.96 20.82 11.45
C ASP A 51 52.89 21.94 10.40
N MET A 52 51.82 22.02 9.61
CA MET A 52 51.54 23.12 8.68
C MET A 52 50.49 24.09 9.24
N ASN A 53 50.89 25.35 9.47
CA ASN A 53 50.02 26.40 9.99
C ASN A 53 50.01 27.63 9.08
N ASN A 54 49.13 27.62 8.07
CA ASN A 54 49.07 28.70 7.09
C ASN A 54 47.95 29.70 7.34
N LYS A 55 48.29 30.97 7.16
CA LYS A 55 47.34 32.09 7.17
C LYS A 55 47.50 32.91 5.91
N THR A 56 46.89 32.42 4.84
CA THR A 56 47.03 32.92 3.48
C THR A 56 45.69 33.38 2.92
N THR A 57 45.67 33.77 1.64
CA THR A 57 44.43 33.94 0.89
C THR A 57 44.20 32.74 -0.01
N THR A 58 45.26 32.25 -0.66
CA THR A 58 45.28 31.02 -1.44
C THR A 58 46.36 30.08 -0.91
N ASP A 59 46.07 28.80 -0.73
CA ASP A 59 47.08 27.75 -0.51
C ASP A 59 46.97 26.65 -1.57
N THR A 60 48.03 25.90 -1.77
CA THR A 60 48.01 24.74 -2.68
C THR A 60 49.00 23.72 -2.15
N VAL A 61 48.52 22.50 -1.92
CA VAL A 61 49.33 21.37 -1.46
C VAL A 61 49.20 20.26 -2.49
N GLU A 62 50.34 19.86 -3.05
CA GLU A 62 50.40 18.83 -4.09
C GLU A 62 51.46 17.78 -3.76
N ASN A 63 51.14 16.50 -3.97
CA ASN A 63 52.08 15.38 -3.85
C ASN A 63 52.83 15.34 -2.50
N SER A 64 52.18 15.70 -1.39
CA SER A 64 52.84 15.92 -0.10
C SER A 64 52.26 15.04 1.00
N ASN A 65 53.05 14.81 2.06
CA ASN A 65 52.58 14.18 3.29
C ASN A 65 52.59 15.23 4.41
N ILE A 66 51.48 15.40 5.11
CA ILE A 66 51.34 16.39 6.17
C ILE A 66 50.69 15.72 7.38
N ASP A 67 51.31 15.76 8.56
CA ASP A 67 50.66 15.22 9.75
C ASP A 67 49.50 16.17 10.16
N ASP A 68 49.80 17.41 10.55
CA ASP A 68 48.80 18.40 10.98
C ASP A 68 48.69 19.58 10.00
N MET A 69 47.61 19.69 9.22
CA MET A 69 47.30 20.85 8.38
C MET A 69 46.24 21.75 9.00
N ASN A 70 46.63 22.96 9.40
CA ASN A 70 45.73 23.96 9.97
C ASN A 70 45.79 25.28 9.19
N ASN A 71 44.98 25.32 8.15
CA ASN A 71 44.92 26.40 7.21
C ASN A 71 43.77 27.35 7.48
N LYS A 72 44.12 28.64 7.52
CA LYS A 72 43.17 29.74 7.65
C LYS A 72 43.31 30.69 6.47
N THR A 73 42.59 30.34 5.43
CA THR A 73 42.72 30.81 4.06
C THR A 73 41.37 31.27 3.51
N THR A 74 41.32 31.55 2.22
CA THR A 74 40.07 31.87 1.50
C THR A 74 39.84 30.90 0.35
N ALA A 75 40.90 30.29 -0.16
CA ALA A 75 40.92 29.09 -0.99
C ALA A 75 42.23 28.33 -0.68
N ASP A 76 42.23 27.03 -0.81
CA ASP A 76 43.23 25.98 -0.67
C ASP A 76 42.86 24.94 -1.73
N THR A 77 43.84 24.16 -2.13
CA THR A 77 43.63 23.02 -3.00
C THR A 77 44.58 21.96 -2.51
N VAL A 78 44.06 20.78 -2.21
CA VAL A 78 44.85 19.62 -1.81
C VAL A 78 44.72 18.59 -2.91
N GLU A 79 45.85 18.21 -3.51
CA GLU A 79 45.87 17.24 -4.61
C GLU A 79 46.94 16.18 -4.35
N ASN A 80 46.63 14.90 -4.62
CA ASN A 80 47.58 13.78 -4.56
C ASN A 80 48.36 13.70 -3.23
N SER A 81 47.73 14.02 -2.11
CA SER A 81 48.42 14.17 -0.82
C SER A 81 47.88 13.23 0.25
N ASN A 82 48.70 12.95 1.27
CA ASN A 82 48.27 12.27 2.49
C ASN A 82 48.28 13.28 3.63
N ILE A 83 47.18 13.41 4.36
CA ILE A 83 47.06 14.33 5.49
C ILE A 83 46.47 13.57 6.68
N ASP A 84 47.10 13.57 7.85
CA ASP A 84 46.48 12.95 9.03
C ASP A 84 45.33 13.87 9.51
N ASP A 85 45.62 15.10 9.97
CA ASP A 85 44.61 16.05 10.46
C ASP A 85 44.48 17.26 9.53
N MET A 86 43.36 17.39 8.79
CA MET A 86 43.09 18.52 7.91
C MET A 86 42.03 19.49 8.45
N LYS A 87 42.39 20.76 8.56
CA LYS A 87 41.49 21.86 8.96
C LYS A 87 41.68 23.10 8.09
N THR A 88 40.78 23.31 7.14
CA THR A 88 40.88 24.39 6.15
C THR A 88 39.67 25.32 6.19
N THR A 89 39.60 26.26 5.23
CA THR A 89 38.54 27.27 5.20
C THR A 89 37.79 27.48 3.87
N THR A 90 38.10 26.82 2.73
CA THR A 90 37.20 26.81 1.50
C THR A 90 37.32 25.69 0.43
N ASP A 91 37.76 24.46 0.65
CA ASP A 91 38.68 23.91 -0.38
C ASP A 91 38.32 22.63 -1.11
N THR A 92 38.95 22.50 -2.29
CA THR A 92 38.89 21.32 -3.15
C THR A 92 39.95 20.33 -2.68
N VAL A 93 39.52 19.09 -2.45
CA VAL A 93 40.39 17.94 -2.18
C VAL A 93 40.24 16.96 -3.33
N GLU A 94 41.35 16.59 -3.95
CA GLU A 94 41.36 15.66 -5.08
C GLU A 94 42.43 14.58 -4.91
N ASN A 95 42.09 13.33 -5.22
CA ASN A 95 43.05 12.21 -5.26
C ASN A 95 43.87 12.04 -3.97
N SER A 96 43.28 12.30 -2.80
CA SER A 96 44.01 12.39 -1.52
C SER A 96 43.52 11.36 -0.50
N ASN A 97 44.37 11.04 0.48
CA ASN A 97 43.97 10.27 1.66
C ASN A 97 44.01 11.19 2.87
N ILE A 98 42.94 11.25 3.65
CA ILE A 98 42.84 12.13 4.82
C ILE A 98 42.25 11.36 5.98
N ASP A 99 42.92 11.30 7.14
CA ASP A 99 42.34 10.63 8.30
C ASP A 99 41.19 11.50 8.85
N ASP A 100 41.47 12.73 9.30
CA ASP A 100 40.47 13.63 9.89
C ASP A 100 40.29 14.92 9.06
N MET A 101 39.17 15.06 8.35
CA MET A 101 38.79 16.29 7.64
C MET A 101 37.77 17.13 8.44
N ASN A 102 38.16 18.32 8.87
CA ASN A 102 37.31 19.26 9.60
C ASN A 102 37.17 20.61 8.91
N ASN A 103 36.14 20.75 8.07
CA ASN A 103 36.02 21.91 7.21
C ASN A 103 34.90 22.88 7.61
N LYS A 104 35.17 24.19 7.46
CA LYS A 104 34.26 25.25 7.94
C LYS A 104 34.22 26.43 6.99
N THR A 105 33.45 26.28 5.92
CA THR A 105 33.61 27.13 4.74
C THR A 105 32.30 27.64 4.17
N THR A 106 32.37 28.22 2.96
CA THR A 106 31.18 28.47 2.15
C THR A 106 30.88 27.28 1.23
N THR A 107 31.88 26.73 0.57
CA THR A 107 31.76 25.63 -0.39
C THR A 107 32.95 24.71 -0.19
N ASP A 108 32.70 23.40 -0.13
CA ASP A 108 33.71 22.34 -0.12
C ASP A 108 33.44 21.37 -1.26
N THR A 109 34.51 20.75 -1.79
CA THR A 109 34.41 19.74 -2.85
C THR A 109 35.48 18.68 -2.62
N VAL A 110 35.06 17.42 -2.58
CA VAL A 110 35.94 16.26 -2.44
C VAL A 110 35.75 15.35 -3.64
N GLU A 111 36.84 15.01 -4.30
CA GLU A 111 36.81 14.16 -5.50
C GLU A 111 37.89 13.06 -5.40
N ASN A 112 37.55 11.83 -5.80
CA ASN A 112 38.50 10.72 -5.94
C ASN A 112 39.37 10.46 -4.67
N SER A 113 38.81 10.65 -3.47
CA SER A 113 39.58 10.65 -2.22
C SER A 113 39.12 9.56 -1.25
N ASN A 114 40.00 9.18 -0.33
CA ASN A 114 39.65 8.32 0.81
C ASN A 114 39.75 9.15 2.09
N ILE A 115 38.69 9.15 2.90
CA ILE A 115 38.63 9.96 4.13
C ILE A 115 38.08 9.11 5.26
N ASP A 116 38.76 9.02 6.40
CA ASP A 116 38.21 8.27 7.54
C ASP A 116 37.07 9.11 8.17
N ASP A 117 37.34 10.30 8.69
CA ASP A 117 36.34 11.17 9.33
C ASP A 117 36.15 12.51 8.58
N MET A 118 34.99 12.73 7.95
CA MET A 118 34.60 13.99 7.33
C MET A 118 33.57 14.77 8.16
N ASN A 119 33.92 15.99 8.58
CA ASN A 119 33.05 16.88 9.33
C ASN A 119 32.92 18.26 8.66
N ASN A 120 31.93 18.42 7.77
CA ASN A 120 31.74 19.67 7.04
C ASN A 120 30.66 20.58 7.61
N LYS A 121 31.03 21.87 7.74
CA LYS A 121 30.13 22.93 8.16
C LYS A 121 30.16 24.09 7.17
N THR A 122 29.48 23.89 6.05
CA THR A 122 29.53 24.76 4.87
C THR A 122 28.17 25.36 4.52
N THR A 123 28.10 26.08 3.40
CA THR A 123 26.82 26.34 2.73
C THR A 123 26.52 25.24 1.72
N THR A 124 27.51 24.83 0.93
CA THR A 124 27.41 23.75 -0.05
C THR A 124 28.55 22.78 0.17
N ASP A 125 28.24 21.50 0.13
CA ASP A 125 29.23 20.43 0.09
C ASP A 125 28.97 19.51 -1.10
N THR A 126 30.02 18.93 -1.65
CA THR A 126 29.95 18.04 -2.81
C THR A 126 31.04 16.98 -2.69
N VAL A 127 30.62 15.71 -2.72
CA VAL A 127 31.51 14.56 -2.68
C VAL A 127 31.28 13.72 -3.92
N GLU A 128 32.34 13.43 -4.65
CA GLU A 128 32.29 12.64 -5.88
C GLU A 128 33.37 11.55 -5.88
N ASN A 129 33.02 10.34 -6.33
CA ASN A 129 33.96 9.23 -6.55
C ASN A 129 34.86 8.91 -5.32
N SER A 130 34.33 9.04 -4.10
CA SER A 130 35.14 8.97 -2.87
C SER A 130 34.71 7.81 -1.96
N ASN A 131 35.62 7.38 -1.09
CA ASN A 131 35.31 6.45 0.00
C ASN A 131 35.42 7.22 1.32
N ILE A 132 34.39 7.17 2.16
CA ILE A 132 34.37 7.89 3.43
C ILE A 132 33.85 6.98 4.53
N ASP A 133 34.58 6.81 5.63
CA ASP A 133 34.06 5.98 6.73
C ASP A 133 32.92 6.76 7.44
N ASP A 134 33.21 7.93 8.02
CA ASP A 134 32.21 8.75 8.74
C ASP A 134 32.00 10.12 8.09
N MET A 135 30.81 10.40 7.54
CA MET A 135 30.41 11.70 7.00
C MET A 135 29.39 12.43 7.90
N ASN A 136 29.74 13.62 8.36
CA ASN A 136 28.90 14.46 9.23
C ASN A 136 28.71 15.87 8.65
N ASN A 137 27.65 16.06 7.85
CA ASN A 137 27.41 17.32 7.16
C ASN A 137 26.37 18.23 7.80
N LYS A 138 26.77 19.49 7.97
CA LYS A 138 25.91 20.57 8.46
C LYS A 138 25.95 21.75 7.50
N THR A 139 25.24 21.58 6.38
CA THR A 139 25.28 22.47 5.23
C THR A 139 23.91 23.08 4.94
N THR A 140 23.81 23.87 3.86
CA THR A 140 22.51 24.21 3.27
C THR A 140 22.15 23.19 2.20
N THR A 141 23.12 22.85 1.35
CA THR A 141 23.01 21.85 0.30
C THR A 141 24.16 20.87 0.44
N ASP A 142 23.85 19.59 0.35
CA ASP A 142 24.82 18.52 0.26
C ASP A 142 24.53 17.67 -0.98
N THR A 143 25.58 17.11 -1.56
CA THR A 143 25.49 16.31 -2.78
C THR A 143 26.58 15.25 -2.76
N VAL A 144 26.17 13.98 -2.84
CA VAL A 144 27.06 12.83 -2.89
C VAL A 144 26.80 12.07 -4.18
N GLU A 145 27.85 11.82 -4.96
CA GLU A 145 27.76 11.11 -6.23
C GLU A 145 28.84 10.03 -6.32
N ASN A 146 28.47 8.84 -6.83
CA ASN A 146 29.41 7.76 -7.13
C ASN A 146 30.34 7.36 -5.95
N SER A 147 29.85 7.44 -4.72
CA SER A 147 30.70 7.29 -3.52
C SER A 147 30.30 6.08 -2.67
N ASN A 148 31.24 5.60 -1.85
CA ASN A 148 30.95 4.61 -0.80
C ASN A 148 31.11 5.27 0.56
N ILE A 149 30.09 5.19 1.41
CA ILE A 149 30.10 5.83 2.73
C ILE A 149 29.61 4.86 3.78
N ASP A 150 30.35 4.62 4.85
CA ASP A 150 29.87 3.72 5.91
C ASP A 150 28.75 4.45 6.70
N ASP A 151 29.04 5.59 7.34
CA ASP A 151 28.06 6.36 8.13
C ASP A 151 27.83 7.77 7.56
N MET A 152 26.62 8.07 7.07
CA MET A 152 26.21 9.41 6.62
C MET A 152 25.20 10.07 7.57
N ASN A 153 25.56 11.24 8.10
CA ASN A 153 24.73 12.02 9.02
C ASN A 153 24.50 13.47 8.53
N ASN A 154 23.41 13.70 7.78
CA ASN A 154 23.17 15.00 7.17
C ASN A 154 22.14 15.86 7.91
N LYS A 155 22.54 17.11 8.15
CA LYS A 155 21.69 18.14 8.73
C LYS A 155 21.69 19.38 7.84
N THR A 156 20.95 19.27 6.75
CA THR A 156 20.97 20.22 5.64
C THR A 156 19.58 20.83 5.39
N THR A 157 19.47 21.69 4.37
CA THR A 157 18.15 22.06 3.82
C THR A 157 17.78 21.10 2.70
N THR A 158 18.72 20.83 1.82
CA THR A 158 18.59 19.88 0.71
C THR A 158 19.74 18.90 0.78
N ASP A 159 19.43 17.63 0.62
CA ASP A 159 20.41 16.57 0.44
C ASP A 159 20.09 15.80 -0.83
N THR A 160 21.13 15.27 -1.48
CA THR A 160 21.03 14.55 -2.74
C THR A 160 22.11 13.49 -2.81
N VAL A 161 21.71 12.24 -2.95
CA VAL A 161 22.59 11.08 -3.08
C VAL A 161 22.31 10.39 -4.41
N GLU A 162 23.34 10.22 -5.23
CA GLU A 162 23.22 9.58 -6.54
C GLU A 162 24.31 8.50 -6.73
N ASN A 163 23.93 7.35 -7.29
CA ASN A 163 24.86 6.28 -7.69
C ASN A 163 25.82 5.83 -6.57
N SER A 164 25.37 5.82 -5.31
CA SER A 164 26.25 5.61 -4.15
C SER A 164 25.88 4.34 -3.37
N ASN A 165 26.83 3.82 -2.60
CA ASN A 165 26.58 2.77 -1.61
C ASN A 165 26.77 3.36 -0.22
N ILE A 166 25.77 3.23 0.65
CA ILE A 166 25.82 3.79 2.00
C ILE A 166 25.35 2.74 3.01
N ASP A 167 26.13 2.44 4.04
CA ASP A 167 25.67 1.49 5.05
C ASP A 167 24.57 2.16 5.91
N ASP A 168 24.87 3.25 6.62
CA ASP A 168 23.91 3.96 7.48
C ASP A 168 23.65 5.41 7.02
N MET A 169 22.44 5.72 6.57
CA MET A 169 22.00 7.09 6.20
C MET A 169 21.02 7.68 7.22
N ASN A 170 21.38 8.83 7.81
CA ASN A 170 20.57 9.53 8.80
C ASN A 170 20.33 11.00 8.43
N ASN A 171 19.22 11.27 7.73
CA ASN A 171 18.95 12.61 7.20
C ASN A 171 17.93 13.42 8.01
N LYS A 172 18.33 14.65 8.30
CA LYS A 172 17.49 15.66 8.94
C LYS A 172 17.46 16.94 8.12
N THR A 173 16.69 16.90 7.05
CA THR A 173 16.68 17.91 5.99
C THR A 173 15.29 18.53 5.82
N THR A 174 15.14 19.44 4.86
CA THR A 174 13.82 19.84 4.36
C THR A 174 13.41 18.96 3.19
N THR A 175 14.33 18.75 2.27
CA THR A 175 14.19 17.87 1.10
C THR A 175 15.34 16.90 1.08
N ASP A 176 15.03 15.65 0.85
CA ASP A 176 16.00 14.59 0.59
C ASP A 176 15.66 13.89 -0.72
N THR A 177 16.68 13.40 -1.42
CA THR A 177 16.55 12.75 -2.72
C THR A 177 17.64 11.71 -2.86
N VAL A 178 17.24 10.46 -3.07
CA VAL A 178 18.14 9.32 -3.29
C VAL A 178 17.82 8.70 -4.64
N GLU A 179 18.82 8.58 -5.49
CA GLU A 179 18.68 8.02 -6.83
C GLU A 179 19.77 6.98 -7.13
N ASN A 180 19.38 5.85 -7.73
CA ASN A 180 20.31 4.81 -8.22
C ASN A 180 21.30 4.30 -7.15
N SER A 181 20.89 4.22 -5.89
CA SER A 181 21.79 3.93 -4.77
C SER A 181 21.45 2.63 -4.06
N ASN A 182 22.43 2.05 -3.35
CA ASN A 182 22.21 0.95 -2.42
C ASN A 182 22.42 1.46 -1.00
N ILE A 183 21.45 1.25 -0.12
CA ILE A 183 21.52 1.73 1.26
C ILE A 183 21.09 0.63 2.21
N ASP A 184 21.89 0.29 3.22
CA ASP A 184 21.46 -0.73 4.19
C ASP A 184 20.39 -0.11 5.12
N ASP A 185 20.69 0.94 5.87
CA ASP A 185 19.75 1.59 6.79
C ASP A 185 19.47 3.07 6.42
N MET A 186 18.24 3.40 6.02
CA MET A 186 17.79 4.77 5.75
C MET A 186 16.83 5.31 6.82
N ASN A 187 17.20 6.41 7.47
CA ASN A 187 16.42 7.05 8.53
C ASN A 187 16.15 8.54 8.25
N ASN A 188 15.04 8.83 7.57
CA ASN A 188 14.75 10.20 7.13
C ASN A 188 13.75 10.95 8.00
N LYS A 189 14.14 12.18 8.35
CA LYS A 189 13.30 13.13 9.07
C LYS A 189 13.25 14.47 8.34
N THR A 190 12.45 14.48 7.28
CA THR A 190 12.40 15.55 6.29
C THR A 190 11.01 16.18 6.19
N THR A 191 10.84 17.14 5.29
CA THR A 191 9.50 17.56 4.86
C THR A 191 9.06 16.75 3.64
N THR A 192 9.97 16.61 2.68
CA THR A 192 9.79 15.82 1.47
C THR A 192 10.96 14.86 1.34
N ASP A 193 10.64 13.63 1.02
CA ASP A 193 11.61 12.58 0.70
C ASP A 193 11.24 11.94 -0.63
N THR A 194 12.25 11.51 -1.37
CA THR A 194 12.10 10.93 -2.71
C THR A 194 13.19 9.91 -2.94
N VAL A 195 12.79 8.67 -3.21
CA VAL A 195 13.68 7.56 -3.52
C VAL A 195 13.33 7.02 -4.89
N GLU A 196 14.32 6.95 -5.78
CA GLU A 196 14.15 6.47 -7.15
C GLU A 196 15.23 5.44 -7.50
N ASN A 197 14.83 4.35 -8.17
CA ASN A 197 15.75 3.34 -8.73
C ASN A 197 16.76 2.77 -7.72
N SER A 198 16.38 2.63 -6.45
CA SER A 198 17.31 2.29 -5.37
C SER A 198 17.00 0.92 -4.75
N ASN A 199 18.01 0.32 -4.10
CA ASN A 199 17.82 -0.86 -3.24
C ASN A 199 18.07 -0.42 -1.80
N ILE A 200 17.12 -0.68 -0.91
CA ILE A 200 17.22 -0.27 0.50
C ILE A 200 16.80 -1.43 1.39
N ASP A 201 17.64 -1.83 2.35
CA ASP A 201 17.24 -2.91 3.26
C ASP A 201 16.19 -2.36 4.25
N ASP A 202 16.51 -1.35 5.07
CA ASP A 202 15.58 -0.77 6.06
C ASP A 202 15.29 0.72 5.78
N MET A 203 14.04 1.07 5.46
CA MET A 203 13.59 2.46 5.28
C MET A 203 12.64 2.91 6.40
N ASN A 204 13.03 3.97 7.12
CA ASN A 204 12.24 4.54 8.21
C ASN A 204 11.97 6.04 8.03
N ASN A 205 10.86 6.40 7.37
CA ASN A 205 10.58 7.78 7.03
C ASN A 205 9.58 8.47 7.96
N LYS A 206 9.96 9.68 8.38
CA LYS A 206 9.12 10.59 9.16
C LYS A 206 9.05 11.95 8.51
N THR A 207 8.21 12.03 7.48
CA THR A 207 8.15 13.15 6.55
C THR A 207 6.75 13.78 6.53
N THR A 208 6.56 14.80 5.69
CA THR A 208 5.20 15.24 5.33
C THR A 208 4.74 14.50 4.08
N THR A 209 5.63 14.40 3.09
CA THR A 209 5.41 13.67 1.84
C THR A 209 6.58 12.74 1.64
N ASP A 210 6.28 11.50 1.28
CA ASP A 210 7.26 10.51 0.84
C ASP A 210 6.85 9.97 -0.52
N THR A 211 7.84 9.59 -1.33
CA THR A 211 7.64 9.08 -2.68
C THR A 211 8.74 8.07 -3.00
N VAL A 212 8.33 6.85 -3.33
CA VAL A 212 9.23 5.77 -3.71
C VAL A 212 8.86 5.30 -5.12
N GLU A 213 9.82 5.31 -6.03
CA GLU A 213 9.61 4.91 -7.42
C GLU A 213 10.68 3.91 -7.86
N ASN A 214 10.27 2.86 -8.58
CA ASN A 214 11.18 1.88 -9.23
C ASN A 214 12.22 1.26 -8.28
N SER A 215 11.88 1.04 -7.01
CA SER A 215 12.84 0.64 -5.97
C SER A 215 12.55 -0.76 -5.42
N ASN A 216 13.57 -1.39 -4.84
CA ASN A 216 13.41 -2.61 -4.04
C ASN A 216 13.69 -2.27 -2.58
N ILE A 217 12.77 -2.59 -1.69
CA ILE A 217 12.91 -2.26 -0.26
C ILE A 217 12.53 -3.48 0.57
N ASP A 218 13.39 -3.94 1.48
CA ASP A 218 13.02 -5.07 2.34
C ASP A 218 11.98 -4.60 3.38
N ASP A 219 12.33 -3.64 4.26
CA ASP A 219 11.42 -3.12 5.29
C ASP A 219 11.12 -1.62 5.11
N MET A 220 9.86 -1.26 4.84
CA MET A 220 9.39 0.13 4.76
C MET A 220 8.46 0.51 5.91
N ASN A 221 8.84 1.50 6.71
CA ASN A 221 8.04 1.98 7.84
C ASN A 221 7.83 3.50 7.79
N ASN A 222 6.66 3.88 7.29
CA ASN A 222 6.35 5.25 6.97
C ASN A 222 5.40 5.92 7.96
N LYS A 223 5.78 7.13 8.37
CA LYS A 223 4.98 7.99 9.25
C LYS A 223 4.89 9.39 8.68
N THR A 224 4.05 9.51 7.65
CA THR A 224 3.96 10.69 6.80
C THR A 224 2.57 11.32 6.86
N THR A 225 2.33 12.38 6.08
CA THR A 225 0.97 12.85 5.81
C THR A 225 0.44 12.21 4.54
N ALA A 226 1.26 12.18 3.49
CA ALA A 226 1.01 11.52 2.23
C ALA A 226 2.20 10.62 1.90
N ASP A 227 1.90 9.42 1.42
CA ASP A 227 2.89 8.48 0.90
C ASP A 227 2.46 7.99 -0.48
N THR A 228 3.43 7.66 -1.31
CA THR A 228 3.21 7.20 -2.68
C THR A 228 4.29 6.23 -3.07
N VAL A 229 3.89 5.02 -3.43
CA VAL A 229 4.78 3.95 -3.90
C VAL A 229 4.38 3.57 -5.32
N GLU A 230 5.32 3.65 -6.25
CA GLU A 230 5.07 3.33 -7.66
C GLU A 230 6.14 2.36 -8.19
N ASN A 231 5.72 1.34 -8.96
CA ASN A 231 6.61 0.43 -9.69
C ASN A 231 7.68 -0.25 -8.79
N SER A 232 7.37 -0.54 -7.53
CA SER A 232 8.36 -0.99 -6.54
C SER A 232 8.09 -2.41 -6.07
N ASN A 233 9.12 -3.09 -5.57
CA ASN A 233 9.00 -4.35 -4.84
C ASN A 233 9.31 -4.10 -3.37
N ILE A 234 8.41 -4.47 -2.47
CA ILE A 234 8.58 -4.23 -1.04
C ILE A 234 8.23 -5.49 -0.27
N ASP A 235 9.12 -6.01 0.58
CA ASP A 235 8.78 -7.20 1.37
C ASP A 235 7.77 -6.79 2.48
N ASP A 236 8.13 -5.90 3.40
CA ASP A 236 7.25 -5.45 4.48
C ASP A 236 6.94 -3.94 4.39
N MET A 237 5.69 -3.57 4.15
CA MET A 237 5.20 -2.19 4.17
C MET A 237 4.28 -1.94 5.37
N ASN A 238 4.69 -1.03 6.26
CA ASN A 238 3.86 -0.59 7.39
C ASN A 238 3.69 0.93 7.40
N ASN A 239 2.51 1.38 6.99
CA ASN A 239 2.25 2.79 6.79
C ASN A 239 1.30 3.42 7.80
N LYS A 240 1.65 4.63 8.22
CA LYS A 240 0.86 5.43 9.17
C LYS A 240 0.73 6.86 8.70
N THR A 241 -0.17 7.06 7.75
CA THR A 241 -0.35 8.33 7.03
C THR A 241 -1.75 8.91 7.20
N THR A 242 -2.00 10.03 6.52
CA THR A 242 -3.37 10.46 6.22
C THR A 242 -3.85 9.84 4.91
N THR A 243 -3.00 9.86 3.89
CA THR A 243 -3.27 9.29 2.56
C THR A 243 -2.10 8.39 2.18
N ASP A 244 -2.41 7.21 1.69
CA ASP A 244 -1.45 6.31 1.07
C ASP A 244 -1.93 5.93 -0.34
N THR A 245 -0.98 5.67 -1.23
CA THR A 245 -1.24 5.31 -2.62
C THR A 245 -0.15 4.36 -3.09
N VAL A 246 -0.55 3.18 -3.53
CA VAL A 246 0.34 2.16 -4.09
C VAL A 246 -0.11 1.86 -5.51
N GLU A 247 0.81 1.98 -6.46
CA GLU A 247 0.54 1.75 -7.87
C GLU A 247 1.59 0.81 -8.49
N ASN A 248 1.16 -0.14 -9.30
CA ASN A 248 2.03 -1.02 -10.10
C ASN A 248 3.13 -1.74 -9.29
N SER A 249 2.85 -2.11 -8.04
CA SER A 249 3.87 -2.61 -7.11
C SER A 249 3.62 -4.07 -6.72
N ASN A 250 4.68 -4.76 -6.27
CA ASN A 250 4.58 -6.07 -5.63
C ASN A 250 4.92 -5.91 -4.15
N ILE A 251 4.05 -6.34 -3.25
CA ILE A 251 4.25 -6.19 -1.81
C ILE A 251 3.92 -7.51 -1.11
N ASP A 252 4.82 -8.05 -0.31
CA ASP A 252 4.51 -9.29 0.43
C ASP A 252 3.53 -8.95 1.57
N ASP A 253 3.92 -8.12 2.54
CA ASP A 253 3.07 -7.73 3.67
C ASP A 253 2.75 -6.23 3.68
N MET A 254 1.47 -5.86 3.51
CA MET A 254 0.99 -4.48 3.62
C MET A 254 0.15 -4.25 4.88
N ASN A 255 0.52 -3.28 5.72
CA ASN A 255 -0.21 -2.90 6.93
C ASN A 255 -0.46 -1.40 7.02
N ASN A 256 -1.64 -0.97 6.57
CA ASN A 256 -1.97 0.44 6.51
C ASN A 256 -2.89 0.92 7.61
N LYS A 257 -2.47 2.01 8.25
CA LYS A 257 -3.23 2.74 9.26
C LYS A 257 -3.38 4.21 8.86
N THR A 258 -4.27 4.44 7.91
CA THR A 258 -4.41 5.72 7.22
C THR A 258 -5.82 6.31 7.40
N THR A 259 -6.09 7.46 6.78
CA THR A 259 -7.47 7.93 6.61
C THR A 259 -8.05 7.44 5.29
N ALA A 260 -7.28 7.56 4.22
CA ALA A 260 -7.59 7.02 2.91
C ALA A 260 -6.40 6.18 2.43
N ASP A 261 -6.71 5.04 1.84
CA ASP A 261 -5.75 4.18 1.17
C ASP A 261 -6.26 3.85 -0.23
N THR A 262 -5.34 3.62 -1.16
CA THR A 262 -5.63 3.36 -2.56
C THR A 262 -4.56 2.44 -3.14
N VAL A 263 -4.97 1.28 -3.61
CA VAL A 263 -4.10 0.30 -4.25
C VAL A 263 -4.57 0.08 -5.68
N GLU A 264 -3.69 0.30 -6.65
CA GLU A 264 -4.00 0.16 -8.08
C GLU A 264 -2.95 -0.73 -8.78
N ASN A 265 -3.40 -1.64 -9.63
CA ASN A 265 -2.54 -2.46 -10.51
C ASN A 265 -1.42 -3.22 -9.77
N SER A 266 -1.67 -3.67 -8.53
CA SER A 266 -0.62 -4.22 -7.66
C SER A 266 -0.86 -5.71 -7.36
N ASN A 267 0.21 -6.42 -6.99
CA ASN A 267 0.14 -7.76 -6.41
C ASN A 267 0.53 -7.68 -4.94
N ILE A 268 -0.32 -8.18 -4.05
CA ILE A 268 -0.08 -8.11 -2.61
C ILE A 268 -0.38 -9.47 -1.98
N ASP A 269 0.54 -10.06 -1.23
CA ASP A 269 0.25 -11.33 -0.57
C ASP A 269 -0.71 -11.09 0.62
N ASP A 270 -0.30 -10.30 1.62
CA ASP A 270 -1.13 -10.01 2.80
C ASP A 270 -1.45 -8.51 2.93
N MET A 271 -2.73 -8.13 2.78
CA MET A 271 -3.21 -6.76 3.00
C MET A 271 -4.02 -6.61 4.30
N ASN A 272 -3.52 -5.78 5.22
CA ASN A 272 -4.17 -5.49 6.51
C ASN A 272 -4.49 -4.00 6.68
N ASN A 273 -5.72 -3.63 6.32
CA ASN A 273 -6.12 -2.22 6.28
C ASN A 273 -6.99 -1.77 7.46
N LYS A 274 -6.60 -0.63 8.03
CA LYS A 274 -7.33 0.04 9.11
C LYS A 274 -7.46 1.52 8.83
N THR A 275 -8.36 1.82 7.91
CA THR A 275 -8.52 3.16 7.34
C THR A 275 -9.92 3.75 7.62
N THR A 276 -10.22 4.92 7.07
CA THR A 276 -11.61 5.40 6.99
C THR A 276 -12.23 4.98 5.66
N ALA A 277 -11.49 5.17 4.57
CA ALA A 277 -11.83 4.75 3.23
C ALA A 277 -10.68 3.93 2.66
N ASP A 278 -11.02 2.87 1.94
CA ASP A 278 -10.07 2.03 1.22
C ASP A 278 -10.63 1.76 -0.19
N THR A 279 -9.73 1.72 -1.17
CA THR A 279 -10.04 1.46 -2.56
C THR A 279 -8.97 0.56 -3.15
N VAL A 280 -9.40 -0.58 -3.69
CA VAL A 280 -8.54 -1.52 -4.42
C VAL A 280 -9.05 -1.64 -5.85
N GLU A 281 -8.18 -1.39 -6.82
CA GLU A 281 -8.52 -1.44 -8.24
C GLU A 281 -7.49 -2.28 -9.01
N ASN A 282 -7.96 -3.15 -9.91
CA ASN A 282 -7.12 -3.90 -10.85
C ASN A 282 -5.98 -4.71 -10.19
N SER A 283 -6.19 -5.23 -8.97
CA SER A 283 -5.12 -5.84 -8.17
C SER A 283 -5.33 -7.34 -7.95
N ASN A 284 -4.25 -8.06 -7.66
CA ASN A 284 -4.31 -9.45 -7.18
C ASN A 284 -3.87 -9.46 -5.71
N ILE A 285 -4.69 -10.02 -4.83
CA ILE A 285 -4.42 -10.04 -3.39
C ILE A 285 -4.70 -11.42 -2.83
N ASP A 286 -3.76 -12.05 -2.14
CA ASP A 286 -4.01 -13.37 -1.54
C ASP A 286 -4.94 -13.19 -0.32
N ASP A 287 -4.51 -12.48 0.73
CA ASP A 287 -5.30 -12.26 1.94
C ASP A 287 -5.63 -10.77 2.16
N MET A 288 -6.91 -10.40 2.06
CA MET A 288 -7.40 -9.04 2.36
C MET A 288 -8.20 -8.99 3.67
N ASN A 289 -7.64 -8.32 4.68
CA ASN A 289 -8.30 -8.09 5.98
C ASN A 289 -8.55 -6.60 6.21
N ASN A 290 -9.80 -6.17 5.98
CA ASN A 290 -10.12 -4.76 6.01
C ASN A 290 -11.04 -4.33 7.16
N LYS A 291 -10.73 -3.16 7.73
CA LYS A 291 -11.42 -2.58 8.89
C LYS A 291 -11.56 -1.08 8.75
N THR A 292 -12.51 -0.69 7.90
CA THR A 292 -12.72 0.71 7.51
C THR A 292 -14.13 1.21 7.85
N THR A 293 -14.44 2.42 7.41
CA THR A 293 -15.84 2.87 7.31
C THR A 293 -16.43 2.48 5.96
N THR A 294 -15.68 2.70 4.89
CA THR A 294 -16.06 2.38 3.52
C THR A 294 -14.93 1.64 2.84
N ASP A 295 -15.27 0.56 2.17
CA ASP A 295 -14.37 -0.23 1.35
C ASP A 295 -14.95 -0.37 -0.06
N THR A 296 -14.07 -0.43 -1.05
CA THR A 296 -14.44 -0.57 -2.46
C THR A 296 -13.38 -1.37 -3.19
N VAL A 297 -13.80 -2.48 -3.77
CA VAL A 297 -12.94 -3.36 -4.58
C VAL A 297 -13.49 -3.41 -6.00
N GLU A 298 -12.66 -3.09 -6.97
CA GLU A 298 -13.03 -3.07 -8.38
C GLU A 298 -12.01 -3.85 -9.23
N ASN A 299 -12.51 -4.66 -10.17
CA ASN A 299 -11.69 -5.36 -11.18
C ASN A 299 -10.53 -6.19 -10.59
N SER A 300 -10.71 -6.79 -9.41
CA SER A 300 -9.61 -7.44 -8.67
C SER A 300 -9.81 -8.95 -8.53
N ASN A 301 -8.72 -9.68 -8.30
CA ASN A 301 -8.76 -11.09 -7.90
C ASN A 301 -8.28 -11.19 -6.46
N ILE A 302 -9.09 -11.80 -5.59
CA ILE A 302 -8.77 -11.92 -4.16
C ILE A 302 -9.03 -13.34 -3.67
N ASP A 303 -8.06 -14.00 -3.06
CA ASP A 303 -8.30 -15.36 -2.53
C ASP A 303 -9.20 -15.26 -1.28
N ASP A 304 -8.73 -14.61 -0.20
CA ASP A 304 -9.50 -14.48 1.04
C ASP A 304 -9.83 -13.00 1.35
N MET A 305 -11.11 -12.62 1.27
CA MET A 305 -11.59 -11.29 1.68
C MET A 305 -12.35 -11.34 3.01
N ASN A 306 -11.86 -10.62 4.02
CA ASN A 306 -12.53 -10.51 5.31
C ASN A 306 -12.73 -9.06 5.73
N ASN A 307 -13.97 -8.60 5.58
CA ASN A 307 -14.26 -7.20 5.70
C ASN A 307 -15.15 -6.84 6.90
N LYS A 308 -14.81 -5.73 7.55
CA LYS A 308 -15.49 -5.25 8.76
C LYS A 308 -15.69 -3.74 8.73
N THR A 309 -16.70 -3.33 7.97
CA THR A 309 -16.92 -1.94 7.59
C THR A 309 -18.30 -1.43 7.97
N THR A 310 -18.60 -0.19 7.60
CA THR A 310 -19.98 0.30 7.59
C THR A 310 -20.62 0.01 6.24
N ALA A 311 -19.91 0.30 5.16
CA ALA A 311 -20.31 0.01 3.79
C ALA A 311 -19.17 -0.69 3.06
N ASP A 312 -19.53 -1.70 2.28
CA ASP A 312 -18.62 -2.41 1.39
C ASP A 312 -19.23 -2.48 -0.02
N THR A 313 -18.38 -2.51 -1.02
CA THR A 313 -18.78 -2.56 -2.43
C THR A 313 -17.74 -3.35 -3.22
N VAL A 314 -18.17 -4.41 -3.88
CA VAL A 314 -17.34 -5.24 -4.73
C VAL A 314 -17.93 -5.21 -6.14
N GLU A 315 -17.13 -4.81 -7.11
CA GLU A 315 -17.53 -4.71 -8.51
C GLU A 315 -16.54 -5.44 -9.43
N ASN A 316 -17.05 -6.19 -10.41
CA ASN A 316 -16.25 -6.81 -11.48
C ASN A 316 -15.07 -7.68 -10.98
N SER A 317 -15.22 -8.34 -9.83
CA SER A 317 -14.10 -9.03 -9.15
C SER A 317 -14.30 -10.55 -9.10
N ASN A 318 -13.19 -11.29 -8.94
CA ASN A 318 -13.20 -12.72 -8.63
C ASN A 318 -12.70 -12.90 -7.20
N ILE A 319 -13.48 -13.57 -6.35
CA ILE A 319 -13.13 -13.77 -4.94
C ILE A 319 -13.37 -15.22 -4.54
N ASP A 320 -12.37 -15.91 -3.98
CA ASP A 320 -12.60 -17.29 -3.54
C ASP A 320 -13.46 -17.29 -2.26
N ASP A 321 -12.97 -16.70 -1.16
CA ASP A 321 -13.72 -16.64 0.11
C ASP A 321 -14.05 -15.19 0.53
N MET A 322 -15.33 -14.83 0.51
CA MET A 322 -15.82 -13.53 1.01
C MET A 322 -16.51 -13.65 2.37
N ASN A 323 -15.93 -13.05 3.40
CA ASN A 323 -16.49 -12.98 4.75
C ASN A 323 -16.78 -11.54 5.15
N ASN A 324 -18.04 -11.13 5.06
CA ASN A 324 -18.38 -9.73 5.28
C ASN A 324 -19.23 -9.46 6.52
N LYS A 325 -18.90 -8.37 7.21
CA LYS A 325 -19.53 -7.95 8.47
C LYS A 325 -19.72 -6.44 8.52
N THR A 326 -20.72 -5.98 7.77
CA THR A 326 -20.98 -4.56 7.55
C THR A 326 -22.34 -4.09 8.06
N THR A 327 -22.68 -2.83 7.79
CA THR A 327 -24.07 -2.39 7.81
C THR A 327 -24.73 -2.59 6.47
N ALA A 328 -24.06 -2.21 5.38
CA ALA A 328 -24.49 -2.38 4.01
C ALA A 328 -23.38 -3.04 3.20
N ASP A 329 -23.74 -4.01 2.38
CA ASP A 329 -22.86 -4.67 1.43
C ASP A 329 -23.51 -4.67 0.05
N THR A 330 -22.70 -4.66 -0.99
CA THR A 330 -23.13 -4.60 -2.39
C THR A 330 -22.11 -5.31 -3.25
N VAL A 331 -22.56 -6.35 -3.96
CA VAL A 331 -21.74 -7.12 -4.90
C VAL A 331 -22.36 -7.01 -6.28
N GLU A 332 -21.58 -6.55 -7.25
CA GLU A 332 -22.03 -6.36 -8.64
C GLU A 332 -21.06 -7.03 -9.62
N ASN A 333 -21.58 -7.72 -10.63
CA ASN A 333 -20.80 -8.27 -11.74
C ASN A 333 -19.60 -9.16 -11.32
N SER A 334 -19.72 -9.89 -10.21
CA SER A 334 -18.59 -10.61 -9.61
C SER A 334 -18.77 -12.13 -9.64
N ASN A 335 -17.66 -12.88 -9.57
CA ASN A 335 -17.67 -14.32 -9.35
C ASN A 335 -17.13 -14.59 -7.94
N ILE A 336 -17.88 -15.32 -7.11
CA ILE A 336 -17.49 -15.59 -5.73
C ILE A 336 -17.71 -17.07 -5.41
N ASP A 337 -16.70 -17.79 -4.92
CA ASP A 337 -16.90 -19.19 -4.56
C ASP A 337 -17.73 -19.27 -3.26
N ASP A 338 -17.23 -18.74 -2.14
CA ASP A 338 -17.93 -18.77 -0.85
C ASP A 338 -18.27 -17.36 -0.33
N MET A 339 -19.54 -17.00 -0.29
CA MET A 339 -20.03 -15.74 0.31
C MET A 339 -20.71 -15.95 1.66
N ASN A 340 -20.09 -15.42 2.72
CA ASN A 340 -20.63 -15.45 4.08
C ASN A 340 -20.88 -14.04 4.60
N ASN A 341 -22.15 -13.60 4.54
CA ASN A 341 -22.48 -12.23 4.84
C ASN A 341 -23.32 -12.02 6.11
N LYS A 342 -22.97 -10.96 6.87
CA LYS A 342 -23.59 -10.64 8.16
C LYS A 342 -23.78 -9.13 8.31
N THR A 343 -24.78 -8.64 7.61
CA THR A 343 -25.06 -7.20 7.48
C THR A 343 -26.41 -6.79 8.03
N THR A 344 -26.76 -5.52 7.83
CA THR A 344 -28.16 -5.09 7.92
C THR A 344 -28.85 -5.24 6.55
N THR A 345 -28.18 -4.78 5.50
CA THR A 345 -28.63 -4.85 4.12
C THR A 345 -27.55 -5.47 3.27
N ASP A 346 -27.93 -6.42 2.44
CA ASP A 346 -27.08 -7.02 1.42
C ASP A 346 -27.78 -6.90 0.06
N THR A 347 -26.99 -6.78 -1.00
CA THR A 347 -27.48 -6.66 -2.37
C THR A 347 -26.47 -7.31 -3.31
N VAL A 348 -26.93 -8.30 -4.05
CA VAL A 348 -26.13 -9.01 -5.06
C VAL A 348 -26.79 -8.82 -6.41
N GLU A 349 -26.04 -8.28 -7.37
CA GLU A 349 -26.53 -8.02 -8.72
C GLU A 349 -25.58 -8.62 -9.77
N ASN A 350 -26.12 -9.25 -10.80
CA ASN A 350 -25.38 -9.73 -11.98
C ASN A 350 -24.16 -10.64 -11.64
N SER A 351 -24.24 -11.44 -10.57
CA SER A 351 -23.09 -12.19 -10.05
C SER A 351 -23.27 -13.70 -10.17
N ASN A 352 -22.15 -14.44 -10.16
CA ASN A 352 -22.14 -15.90 -10.03
C ASN A 352 -21.56 -16.26 -8.66
N ILE A 353 -22.29 -17.04 -7.86
CA ILE A 353 -21.86 -17.40 -6.50
C ILE A 353 -22.06 -18.90 -6.28
N ASP A 354 -21.04 -19.63 -5.85
CA ASP A 354 -21.22 -21.07 -5.58
C ASP A 354 -22.01 -21.23 -4.26
N ASP A 355 -21.48 -20.79 -3.12
CA ASP A 355 -22.15 -20.90 -1.81
C ASP A 355 -22.46 -19.52 -1.21
N MET A 356 -23.74 -19.16 -1.11
CA MET A 356 -24.21 -17.94 -0.44
C MET A 356 -24.88 -18.24 0.91
N ASN A 357 -24.34 -17.72 2.00
CA ASN A 357 -24.93 -17.83 3.33
C ASN A 357 -25.11 -16.48 4.00
N ASN A 358 -26.36 -16.00 3.98
CA ASN A 358 -26.66 -14.66 4.42
C ASN A 358 -27.41 -14.56 5.75
N LYS A 359 -26.99 -13.60 6.58
CA LYS A 359 -27.58 -13.33 7.89
C LYS A 359 -27.80 -11.84 8.10
N THR A 360 -28.84 -11.33 7.47
CA THR A 360 -29.14 -9.90 7.37
C THR A 360 -30.50 -9.51 7.96
N THR A 361 -30.85 -8.23 7.85
CA THR A 361 -32.24 -7.81 7.97
C THR A 361 -32.93 -7.86 6.62
N THR A 362 -32.28 -7.35 5.58
CA THR A 362 -32.77 -7.33 4.21
C THR A 362 -31.71 -7.89 3.30
N ASP A 363 -32.12 -8.81 2.43
CA ASP A 363 -31.31 -9.33 1.35
C ASP A 363 -32.07 -9.16 0.03
N THR A 364 -31.31 -8.89 -1.03
CA THR A 364 -31.81 -8.69 -2.39
C THR A 364 -30.83 -9.33 -3.35
N VAL A 365 -31.30 -10.27 -4.16
CA VAL A 365 -30.53 -10.91 -5.23
C VAL A 365 -31.22 -10.62 -6.55
N GLU A 366 -30.50 -10.04 -7.50
CA GLU A 366 -31.00 -9.70 -8.82
C GLU A 366 -30.07 -10.22 -9.93
N ASN A 367 -30.65 -10.79 -10.99
CA ASN A 367 -29.92 -11.19 -12.20
C ASN A 367 -28.70 -12.11 -11.96
N SER A 368 -28.75 -12.97 -10.94
CA SER A 368 -27.59 -13.74 -10.48
C SER A 368 -27.75 -15.25 -10.69
N ASN A 369 -26.64 -15.98 -10.75
CA ASN A 369 -26.62 -17.45 -10.70
C ASN A 369 -26.01 -17.88 -9.38
N ILE A 370 -26.71 -18.71 -8.60
CA ILE A 370 -26.24 -19.14 -7.29
C ILE A 370 -26.44 -20.65 -7.14
N ASP A 371 -25.41 -21.42 -6.80
CA ASP A 371 -25.57 -22.86 -6.61
C ASP A 371 -26.33 -23.11 -5.29
N ASP A 372 -25.77 -22.74 -4.14
CA ASP A 372 -26.40 -22.94 -2.82
C ASP A 372 -26.71 -21.60 -2.13
N MET A 373 -27.99 -21.27 -1.93
CA MET A 373 -28.43 -20.09 -1.18
C MET A 373 -29.06 -20.45 0.16
N ASN A 374 -28.49 -19.96 1.26
CA ASN A 374 -29.00 -20.17 2.62
C ASN A 374 -29.22 -18.85 3.36
N ASN A 375 -30.48 -18.42 3.39
CA ASN A 375 -30.84 -17.11 3.89
C ASN A 375 -31.54 -17.14 5.25
N LYS A 376 -31.04 -16.28 6.14
CA LYS A 376 -31.60 -16.07 7.47
C LYS A 376 -31.81 -14.59 7.74
N THR A 377 -32.82 -14.05 7.09
CA THR A 377 -33.09 -12.61 7.01
C THR A 377 -34.44 -12.24 7.65
N THR A 378 -34.82 -10.96 7.64
CA THR A 378 -36.20 -10.57 7.91
C THR A 378 -37.00 -10.52 6.61
N THR A 379 -36.42 -9.89 5.60
CA THR A 379 -36.94 -9.81 4.24
C THR A 379 -35.88 -10.34 3.30
N ASP A 380 -36.29 -11.22 2.40
CA ASP A 380 -35.50 -11.67 1.28
C ASP A 380 -36.26 -11.39 -0.02
N THR A 381 -35.53 -11.10 -1.08
CA THR A 381 -36.09 -10.82 -2.41
C THR A 381 -35.15 -11.33 -3.47
N VAL A 382 -35.64 -12.23 -4.31
CA VAL A 382 -34.90 -12.80 -5.43
C VAL A 382 -35.64 -12.44 -6.72
N GLU A 383 -34.94 -11.80 -7.65
CA GLU A 383 -35.49 -11.38 -8.93
C GLU A 383 -34.59 -11.82 -10.09
N ASN A 384 -35.18 -12.34 -11.16
CA ASN A 384 -34.49 -12.66 -12.42
C ASN A 384 -33.26 -13.59 -12.27
N SER A 385 -33.27 -14.50 -11.29
CA SER A 385 -32.08 -15.28 -10.92
C SER A 385 -32.25 -16.78 -11.20
N ASN A 386 -31.14 -17.50 -11.33
CA ASN A 386 -31.12 -18.97 -11.36
C ASN A 386 -30.46 -19.48 -10.08
N ILE A 387 -31.14 -20.36 -9.35
CA ILE A 387 -30.64 -20.88 -8.08
C ILE A 387 -30.82 -22.40 -8.02
N ASP A 388 -29.76 -23.17 -7.74
CA ASP A 388 -29.93 -24.62 -7.64
C ASP A 388 -30.65 -24.97 -6.32
N ASP A 389 -30.05 -24.68 -5.16
CA ASP A 389 -30.66 -24.95 -3.85
C ASP A 389 -30.94 -23.66 -3.06
N MET A 390 -32.23 -23.33 -2.86
CA MET A 390 -32.66 -22.21 -2.00
C MET A 390 -33.24 -22.69 -0.67
N ASN A 391 -32.64 -22.27 0.45
CA ASN A 391 -33.14 -22.57 1.79
C ASN A 391 -33.34 -21.30 2.61
N ASN A 392 -34.60 -20.86 2.71
CA ASN A 392 -34.88 -19.58 3.32
C ASN A 392 -35.59 -19.65 4.68
N LYS A 393 -35.14 -18.80 5.59
CA LYS A 393 -35.67 -18.70 6.95
C LYS A 393 -35.90 -17.24 7.34
N THR A 394 -36.98 -16.67 6.83
CA THR A 394 -37.29 -15.24 6.92
C THR A 394 -38.61 -14.94 7.59
N THR A 395 -38.97 -13.66 7.64
CA THR A 395 -40.36 -13.25 7.89
C THR A 395 -41.11 -13.15 6.57
N THR A 396 -40.53 -12.47 5.59
CA THR A 396 -41.07 -12.32 4.24
C THR A 396 -40.05 -12.81 3.24
N ASP A 397 -40.50 -13.63 2.31
CA ASP A 397 -39.74 -14.02 1.13
C ASP A 397 -40.55 -13.67 -0.12
N THR A 398 -39.84 -13.31 -1.18
CA THR A 398 -40.41 -12.92 -2.47
C THR A 398 -39.48 -13.36 -3.58
N VAL A 399 -40.00 -14.20 -4.47
CA VAL A 399 -39.27 -14.70 -5.65
C VAL A 399 -40.04 -14.28 -6.89
N GLU A 400 -39.37 -13.57 -7.79
CA GLU A 400 -39.96 -13.09 -9.04
C GLU A 400 -39.08 -13.45 -10.25
N ASN A 401 -39.69 -13.91 -11.33
CA ASN A 401 -39.03 -14.16 -12.62
C ASN A 401 -37.79 -15.08 -12.55
N SER A 402 -37.77 -16.05 -11.62
CA SER A 402 -36.58 -16.84 -11.31
C SER A 402 -36.75 -18.33 -11.69
N ASN A 403 -35.63 -19.02 -11.89
CA ASN A 403 -35.60 -20.48 -12.02
C ASN A 403 -34.92 -21.07 -10.78
N ILE A 404 -35.57 -21.99 -10.09
CA ILE A 404 -35.04 -22.57 -8.85
C ILE A 404 -35.21 -24.08 -8.87
N ASP A 405 -34.15 -24.87 -8.68
CA ASP A 405 -34.29 -26.33 -8.65
C ASP A 405 -34.98 -26.76 -7.34
N ASP A 406 -34.37 -26.53 -6.18
CA ASP A 406 -34.95 -26.89 -4.87
C ASP A 406 -35.21 -25.66 -4.00
N MET A 407 -36.48 -25.35 -3.72
CA MET A 407 -36.90 -24.28 -2.81
C MET A 407 -37.44 -24.81 -1.48
N ASN A 408 -36.80 -24.42 -0.37
CA ASN A 408 -37.17 -24.82 0.99
C ASN A 408 -37.43 -23.62 1.90
N ASN A 409 -38.69 -23.15 1.94
CA ASN A 409 -39.03 -21.95 2.70
C ASN A 409 -39.67 -22.20 4.06
N LYS A 410 -39.15 -21.47 5.05
CA LYS A 410 -39.67 -21.43 6.41
C LYS A 410 -39.89 -19.98 6.86
N THR A 411 -40.95 -19.38 6.32
CA THR A 411 -41.22 -17.96 6.43
C THR A 411 -42.55 -17.66 7.15
N THR A 412 -42.91 -16.39 7.32
CA THR A 412 -44.29 -16.03 7.70
C THR A 412 -45.14 -15.84 6.45
N THR A 413 -44.62 -15.08 5.50
CA THR A 413 -45.22 -14.86 4.19
C THR A 413 -44.21 -15.28 3.14
N ASP A 414 -44.69 -16.03 2.15
CA ASP A 414 -43.95 -16.35 0.95
C ASP A 414 -44.76 -15.93 -0.28
N THR A 415 -44.09 -15.50 -1.33
CA THR A 415 -44.69 -15.03 -2.57
C THR A 415 -43.79 -15.40 -3.73
N VAL A 416 -44.33 -16.18 -4.66
CA VAL A 416 -43.64 -16.61 -5.89
C VAL A 416 -44.43 -16.13 -7.08
N GLU A 417 -43.79 -15.34 -7.95
CA GLU A 417 -44.41 -14.80 -9.16
C GLU A 417 -43.56 -15.11 -10.40
N ASN A 418 -44.21 -15.50 -11.50
CA ASN A 418 -43.58 -15.67 -12.82
C ASN A 418 -42.33 -16.59 -12.83
N SER A 419 -42.28 -17.59 -11.95
CA SER A 419 -41.07 -18.40 -11.72
C SER A 419 -41.24 -19.86 -12.16
N ASN A 420 -40.14 -20.55 -12.43
CA ASN A 420 -40.10 -22.00 -12.64
C ASN A 420 -39.38 -22.65 -11.46
N ILE A 421 -40.01 -23.63 -10.81
CA ILE A 421 -39.44 -24.28 -9.63
C ILE A 421 -39.60 -25.79 -9.73
N ASP A 422 -38.53 -26.58 -9.60
CA ASP A 422 -38.66 -28.04 -9.67
C ASP A 422 -39.31 -28.56 -8.37
N ASP A 423 -38.68 -28.38 -7.21
CA ASP A 423 -39.21 -28.83 -5.91
C ASP A 423 -39.46 -27.66 -4.94
N MET A 424 -40.72 -27.37 -4.62
CA MET A 424 -41.12 -26.35 -3.64
C MET A 424 -41.63 -26.96 -2.32
N ASN A 425 -40.99 -26.62 -1.21
CA ASN A 425 -41.31 -27.13 0.13
C ASN A 425 -41.57 -26.00 1.14
N ASN A 426 -42.81 -25.51 1.20
CA ASN A 426 -43.14 -24.35 2.04
C ASN A 426 -43.75 -24.70 3.39
N LYS A 427 -43.20 -24.06 4.43
CA LYS A 427 -43.71 -24.11 5.80
C LYS A 427 -43.92 -22.69 6.34
N THR A 428 -45.02 -22.09 5.90
CA THR A 428 -45.30 -20.66 6.08
C THR A 428 -46.60 -20.41 6.85
N THR A 429 -46.95 -19.14 7.09
CA THR A 429 -48.30 -18.78 7.54
C THR A 429 -49.20 -18.51 6.34
N ALA A 430 -48.72 -17.70 5.41
CA ALA A 430 -49.35 -17.41 4.14
C ALA A 430 -48.37 -17.73 3.01
N ASP A 431 -48.88 -18.38 1.98
CA ASP A 431 -48.17 -18.63 0.73
C ASP A 431 -49.01 -18.17 -0.45
N THR A 432 -48.35 -17.67 -1.49
CA THR A 432 -48.98 -17.14 -2.70
C THR A 432 -48.10 -17.45 -3.89
N VAL A 433 -48.64 -18.21 -4.84
CA VAL A 433 -47.98 -18.56 -6.10
C VAL A 433 -48.81 -18.02 -7.25
N GLU A 434 -48.21 -17.18 -8.08
CA GLU A 434 -48.87 -16.57 -9.24
C GLU A 434 -48.05 -16.77 -10.52
N ASN A 435 -48.72 -17.12 -11.63
CA ASN A 435 -48.12 -17.20 -12.96
C ASN A 435 -46.86 -18.09 -13.05
N SER A 436 -46.78 -19.15 -12.23
CA SER A 436 -45.56 -19.96 -12.09
C SER A 436 -45.75 -21.39 -12.61
N ASN A 437 -44.63 -22.06 -12.94
CA ASN A 437 -44.61 -23.50 -13.23
C ASN A 437 -43.85 -24.20 -12.10
N ILE A 438 -44.45 -25.22 -11.49
CA ILE A 438 -43.85 -25.94 -10.37
C ILE A 438 -44.01 -27.45 -10.57
N ASP A 439 -42.94 -28.23 -10.51
CA ASP A 439 -43.06 -29.69 -10.68
C ASP A 439 -43.67 -30.29 -9.39
N ASP A 440 -43.01 -30.20 -8.24
CA ASP A 440 -43.51 -30.72 -6.97
C ASP A 440 -43.74 -29.61 -5.93
N MET A 441 -45.00 -29.37 -5.54
CA MET A 441 -45.37 -28.40 -4.48
C MET A 441 -45.86 -29.08 -3.19
N ASN A 442 -45.11 -28.89 -2.10
CA ASN A 442 -45.38 -29.47 -0.78
C ASN A 442 -45.62 -28.39 0.29
N ASN A 443 -46.88 -27.95 0.40
CA ASN A 443 -47.25 -26.84 1.26
C ASN A 443 -47.81 -27.24 2.62
N LYS A 444 -47.30 -26.58 3.66
CA LYS A 444 -47.76 -26.72 5.05
C LYS A 444 -47.96 -25.35 5.67
N THR A 445 -49.07 -24.72 5.29
CA THR A 445 -49.35 -23.31 5.59
C THR A 445 -50.63 -23.12 6.41
N THR A 446 -50.97 -21.88 6.77
CA THR A 446 -52.31 -21.56 7.29
C THR A 446 -53.24 -21.19 6.14
N ALA A 447 -52.77 -20.33 5.24
CA ALA A 447 -53.44 -19.93 4.03
C ALA A 447 -52.51 -20.16 2.84
N ASP A 448 -53.06 -20.72 1.77
CA ASP A 448 -52.37 -20.92 0.51
C ASP A 448 -53.24 -20.40 -0.64
N THR A 449 -52.60 -19.80 -1.64
CA THR A 449 -53.23 -19.23 -2.82
C THR A 449 -52.39 -19.52 -4.04
N VAL A 450 -52.97 -20.21 -5.02
CA VAL A 450 -52.34 -20.48 -6.31
C VAL A 450 -53.19 -19.88 -7.42
N GLU A 451 -52.62 -19.00 -8.22
CA GLU A 451 -53.31 -18.32 -9.31
C GLU A 451 -52.52 -18.45 -10.63
N ASN A 452 -53.23 -18.72 -11.73
CA ASN A 452 -52.66 -18.75 -13.09
C ASN A 452 -51.41 -19.63 -13.27
N SER A 453 -51.28 -20.71 -12.49
CA SER A 453 -50.05 -21.51 -12.42
C SER A 453 -50.24 -22.92 -12.99
N ASN A 454 -49.14 -23.56 -13.39
CA ASN A 454 -49.12 -24.98 -13.75
C ASN A 454 -48.34 -25.75 -12.68
N ILE A 455 -48.93 -26.80 -12.12
CA ILE A 455 -48.29 -27.59 -11.06
C ILE A 455 -48.46 -29.07 -11.34
N ASP A 456 -47.39 -29.85 -11.39
CA ASP A 456 -47.51 -31.29 -11.66
C ASP A 456 -48.06 -32.01 -10.42
N ASP A 457 -47.35 -32.00 -9.29
CA ASP A 457 -47.76 -32.63 -8.04
C ASP A 457 -47.96 -31.60 -6.91
N MET A 458 -49.22 -31.36 -6.50
CA MET A 458 -49.55 -30.48 -5.38
C MET A 458 -50.02 -31.27 -4.15
N ASN A 459 -49.25 -31.21 -3.07
CA ASN A 459 -49.59 -31.84 -1.79
C ASN A 459 -49.69 -30.82 -0.66
N ASN A 460 -50.93 -30.39 -0.40
CA ASN A 460 -51.20 -29.27 0.47
C ASN A 460 -51.81 -29.66 1.82
N LYS A 461 -51.35 -29.02 2.90
CA LYS A 461 -51.83 -29.23 4.27
C LYS A 461 -52.05 -27.90 4.97
N THR A 462 -53.21 -27.31 4.73
CA THR A 462 -53.51 -25.93 5.17
C THR A 462 -54.82 -25.82 5.94
N THR A 463 -55.11 -24.60 6.42
CA THR A 463 -56.45 -24.29 6.94
C THR A 463 -57.35 -23.83 5.81
N THR A 464 -56.87 -22.90 5.00
CA THR A 464 -57.55 -22.36 3.83
C THR A 464 -56.67 -22.56 2.60
N ASP A 465 -57.25 -23.07 1.53
CA ASP A 465 -56.61 -23.20 0.23
C ASP A 465 -57.49 -22.56 -0.86
N THR A 466 -56.86 -21.88 -1.80
CA THR A 466 -57.51 -21.21 -2.93
C THR A 466 -56.72 -21.48 -4.19
N VAL A 467 -57.34 -22.08 -5.18
CA VAL A 467 -56.74 -22.33 -6.50
C VAL A 467 -57.62 -21.69 -7.57
N GLU A 468 -57.06 -20.74 -8.32
CA GLU A 468 -57.75 -20.02 -9.38
C GLU A 468 -57.00 -20.09 -10.71
N ASN A 469 -57.73 -20.32 -11.82
CA ASN A 469 -57.20 -20.30 -13.19
C ASN A 469 -55.94 -21.16 -13.43
N SER A 470 -55.76 -22.25 -12.68
CA SER A 470 -54.52 -23.05 -12.68
C SER A 470 -54.73 -24.44 -13.29
N ASN A 471 -53.66 -25.07 -13.78
CA ASN A 471 -53.65 -26.48 -14.20
C ASN A 471 -52.83 -27.28 -13.20
N ILE A 472 -53.42 -28.35 -12.66
CA ILE A 472 -52.77 -29.21 -11.66
C ILE A 472 -52.97 -30.67 -12.05
N ASP A 473 -51.88 -31.43 -12.21
CA ASP A 473 -51.99 -32.84 -12.60
C ASP A 473 -52.48 -33.70 -11.42
N ASP A 474 -51.71 -33.78 -10.34
CA ASP A 474 -52.07 -34.51 -9.10
C ASP A 474 -52.24 -33.55 -7.91
N MET A 475 -53.45 -33.47 -7.34
CA MET A 475 -53.73 -32.64 -6.16
C MET A 475 -54.14 -33.48 -4.94
N ASN A 476 -53.30 -33.51 -3.91
CA ASN A 476 -53.58 -34.12 -2.62
C ASN A 476 -53.72 -33.08 -1.50
N ASN A 477 -54.96 -32.64 -1.25
CA ASN A 477 -55.23 -31.55 -0.33
C ASN A 477 -55.85 -32.01 1.01
N LYS A 478 -55.34 -31.46 2.13
CA LYS A 478 -55.88 -31.68 3.47
C LYS A 478 -56.17 -30.36 4.18
N THR A 479 -57.37 -29.83 3.93
CA THR A 479 -57.82 -28.49 4.34
C THR A 479 -58.99 -28.45 5.32
N THR A 480 -59.21 -27.27 5.89
CA THR A 480 -60.49 -26.93 6.54
C THR A 480 -61.47 -26.31 5.54
N THR A 481 -60.98 -25.38 4.71
CA THR A 481 -61.70 -24.68 3.65
C THR A 481 -60.88 -24.77 2.37
N ASP A 482 -61.54 -25.05 1.25
CA ASP A 482 -60.91 -25.19 -0.06
C ASP A 482 -61.81 -24.56 -1.12
N THR A 483 -61.23 -23.71 -1.96
CA THR A 483 -61.90 -23.01 -3.07
C THR A 483 -61.11 -23.27 -4.34
N VAL A 484 -61.76 -23.87 -5.34
CA VAL A 484 -61.18 -24.08 -6.67
C VAL A 484 -62.08 -23.40 -7.70
N GLU A 485 -61.56 -22.42 -8.43
CA GLU A 485 -62.28 -21.67 -9.45
C GLU A 485 -61.53 -21.70 -10.79
N ASN A 486 -62.24 -21.95 -11.90
CA ASN A 486 -61.70 -21.95 -13.26
C ASN A 486 -60.40 -22.76 -13.48
N SER A 487 -60.16 -23.80 -12.67
CA SER A 487 -58.92 -24.59 -12.70
C SER A 487 -59.17 -26.00 -13.23
N ASN A 488 -58.19 -26.56 -13.92
CA ASN A 488 -58.19 -27.95 -14.36
C ASN A 488 -57.38 -28.79 -13.36
N ILE A 489 -57.99 -29.82 -12.80
CA ILE A 489 -57.32 -30.76 -11.89
C ILE A 489 -57.57 -32.18 -12.41
N ASP A 490 -56.51 -32.89 -12.80
CA ASP A 490 -56.64 -34.22 -13.41
C ASP A 490 -56.98 -35.28 -12.34
N ASP A 491 -56.21 -35.36 -11.26
CA ASP A 491 -56.41 -36.31 -10.16
C ASP A 491 -56.48 -35.61 -8.78
N MET A 492 -57.71 -35.43 -8.26
CA MET A 492 -57.97 -34.73 -6.99
C MET A 492 -58.27 -35.67 -5.82
N ASN A 493 -57.41 -35.69 -4.80
CA ASN A 493 -57.63 -36.29 -3.49
C ASN A 493 -57.75 -35.23 -2.39
N ASN A 494 -58.97 -34.72 -2.17
CA ASN A 494 -59.24 -33.67 -1.19
C ASN A 494 -59.96 -34.17 0.07
N LYS A 495 -59.39 -33.87 1.25
CA LYS A 495 -59.93 -34.18 2.57
C LYS A 495 -60.29 -32.92 3.36
N THR A 496 -61.41 -32.30 2.99
CA THR A 496 -61.97 -31.11 3.65
C THR A 496 -62.78 -31.44 4.92
N THR A 497 -62.66 -30.63 5.98
CA THR A 497 -63.37 -30.89 7.25
C THR A 497 -64.72 -30.14 7.38
N ALA A 498 -65.05 -29.17 6.50
CA ALA A 498 -66.38 -28.55 6.39
C ALA A 498 -66.69 -28.01 4.97
N ALA A 499 -67.89 -28.35 4.45
CA ALA A 499 -68.60 -27.88 3.23
C ALA A 499 -67.81 -27.45 1.97
N LYS A 500 -67.85 -28.33 0.95
CA LYS A 500 -67.44 -28.10 -0.45
C LYS A 500 -68.43 -27.13 -1.16
N GLU A 501 -68.00 -25.96 -1.63
CA GLU A 501 -68.68 -25.23 -2.72
C GLU A 501 -67.83 -25.41 -4.00
N VAL A 502 -68.27 -26.30 -4.90
CA VAL A 502 -67.76 -26.39 -6.27
C VAL A 502 -68.72 -25.57 -7.13
N LYS A 503 -68.24 -24.54 -7.84
CA LYS A 503 -69.05 -23.74 -8.78
C LYS A 503 -68.53 -23.89 -10.20
#